data_AF-A0A954S507-F1
#
_entry.id   AF-A0A954S507-F1
#
_cell.length_a   1.000
_cell.length_b   1.000
_cell.length_c   1.000
_cell.angle_alpha   90.00
_cell.angle_beta   90.00
_cell.angle_gamma   90.00
#
_symmetry.space_group_name_H-M   'P 1'
#
loop_
_entity.id
_entity.type
_entity.pdbx_description
1 polymer ?
#
loop_
_entity_poly.entity_id
_entity_poly.type
_entity_poly.pdbx_seq_one_letter_code
_entity_poly.pdbx_strand_id
1 'polypeptide(L)' 'MPSYRRHKPKGQAVVTINGRDRYLDKWNSAVGRAEYGCLTTEFLANGRRLQTMPMGPWSKC' A
#
# COMPACT_ATOMS: atom_id res chain seq x y z
N MET A 1 1.52 -12.26 2.97
CA MET A 1 1.04 -11.31 1.95
C MET A 1 0.58 -10.03 2.64
N PRO A 2 0.82 -8.83 2.08
CA PRO A 2 0.34 -7.56 2.62
C PRO A 2 -1.18 -7.58 2.87
N SER A 3 -1.63 -7.11 4.04
CA SER A 3 -3.06 -7.14 4.38
C SER A 3 -3.75 -5.87 3.86
N TYR A 4 -4.61 -6.01 2.85
CA TYR A 4 -5.42 -4.94 2.29
C TYR A 4 -6.74 -4.80 3.05
N ARG A 5 -6.96 -3.66 3.68
CA ARG A 5 -8.13 -3.41 4.56
C ARG A 5 -8.76 -2.06 4.26
N ARG A 6 -10.06 -1.97 4.52
CA ARG A 6 -10.80 -0.70 4.43
C ARG A 6 -10.70 0.06 5.74
N HIS A 7 -10.15 1.26 5.69
CA HIS A 7 -10.24 2.22 6.78
C HIS A 7 -11.65 2.84 6.79
N LYS A 8 -12.51 2.36 7.69
CA LYS A 8 -13.93 2.74 7.77
C LYS A 8 -14.17 4.25 7.92
N PRO A 9 -13.45 5.00 8.77
CA PRO A 9 -13.69 6.44 8.95
C PRO A 9 -13.55 7.29 7.69
N LYS A 10 -12.60 6.96 6.81
CA LYS A 10 -12.24 7.76 5.62
C LYS A 10 -12.61 7.08 4.31
N GLY A 11 -13.08 5.83 4.35
CA GLY A 11 -13.32 5.02 3.15
C GLY A 11 -12.04 4.73 2.36
N GLN A 12 -10.88 4.88 2.98
CA GLN A 12 -9.58 4.76 2.33
C GLN A 12 -9.05 3.32 2.40
N ALA A 13 -8.26 2.92 1.42
CA ALA A 13 -7.58 1.64 1.46
C ALA A 13 -6.33 1.75 2.33
N VAL A 14 -6.10 0.74 3.16
CA VAL A 14 -4.92 0.65 4.02
C VAL A 14 -4.28 -0.70 3.78
N VAL A 15 -2.95 -0.69 3.62
CA VAL A 15 -2.15 -1.89 3.54
C VAL A 15 -1.15 -1.94 4.68
N THR A 16 -1.19 -3.02 5.46
CA THR A 16 -0.23 -3.25 6.55
C THR A 16 0.93 -4.08 6.04
N ILE A 17 2.15 -3.54 6.13
CA ILE A 17 3.38 -4.16 5.66
C ILE A 17 4.45 -4.00 6.74
N ASN A 18 5.01 -5.13 7.22
CA ASN A 18 5.98 -5.15 8.33
C ASN A 18 5.53 -4.37 9.58
N GLY A 19 4.23 -4.47 9.92
CA GLY A 19 3.66 -3.77 11.08
C GLY A 19 3.47 -2.26 10.89
N ARG A 20 3.67 -1.73 9.67
CA ARG A 20 3.37 -0.33 9.33
C ARG A 20 2.19 -0.25 8.39
N ASP A 21 1.25 0.62 8.73
CA ASP A 21 0.11 0.91 7.89
C ASP A 21 0.47 1.97 6.84
N ARG A 22 0.17 1.66 5.58
CA ARG A 22 0.26 2.59 4.46
C ARG A 22 -1.15 2.89 3.98
N TYR A 23 -1.49 4.17 3.94
CA TYR A 23 -2.75 4.65 3.39
C TYR A 23 -2.58 4.83 1.89
N LEU A 24 -3.51 4.25 1.14
CA LEU A 24 -3.58 4.29 -0.32
C LEU A 24 -4.70 5.26 -0.72
N ASP A 25 -5.15 5.18 -1.96
CA ASP A 25 -6.35 5.85 -2.41
C ASP A 25 -7.65 5.22 -1.84
N LYS A 26 -8.81 5.64 -2.33
CA LYS A 26 -10.12 5.19 -1.87
C LYS A 26 -10.25 3.67 -2.02
N TRP A 27 -10.80 3.04 -0.98
CA TRP A 27 -11.01 1.59 -0.95
C TRP A 27 -11.76 1.11 -2.19
N ASN A 28 -11.23 0.05 -2.80
CA ASN A 28 -11.81 -0.60 -3.97
C ASN A 28 -11.85 0.24 -5.25
N SER A 29 -11.11 1.35 -5.31
CA SER A 29 -10.92 2.12 -6.54
C SER A 29 -9.85 1.48 -7.42
N ALA A 30 -9.91 1.74 -8.73
CA ALA A 30 -8.88 1.28 -9.67
C ALA A 30 -7.48 1.75 -9.26
N VAL A 31 -7.38 3.00 -8.80
CA VAL A 31 -6.13 3.61 -8.28
C VAL A 31 -5.62 2.84 -7.07
N GLY A 32 -6.42 2.68 -6.01
CA GLY A 32 -5.99 1.97 -4.80
C GLY A 32 -5.64 0.48 -5.04
N ARG A 33 -6.25 -0.17 -6.03
CA ARG A 33 -5.87 -1.54 -6.45
C ARG A 33 -4.54 -1.56 -7.21
N ALA A 34 -4.28 -0.59 -8.08
CA ALA A 34 -3.00 -0.46 -8.78
C ALA A 34 -1.87 -0.21 -7.79
N GLU A 35 -2.05 0.74 -6.86
CA GLU A 35 -1.07 1.04 -5.81
C GLU A 35 -0.79 -0.20 -4.92
N TYR A 36 -1.84 -0.95 -4.55
CA TYR A 36 -1.68 -2.21 -3.82
C TYR A 36 -0.87 -3.25 -4.62
N GLY A 37 -1.14 -3.36 -5.92
CA GLY A 37 -0.40 -4.24 -6.83
C GLY A 37 1.08 -3.87 -6.90
N CYS A 38 1.40 -2.60 -7.11
CA CYS A 38 2.78 -2.10 -7.15
C CYS A 38 3.52 -2.33 -5.82
N LEU A 39 2.88 -2.03 -4.69
CA LEU A 39 3.45 -2.30 -3.36
C LEU A 39 3.67 -3.80 -3.12
N THR A 40 2.76 -4.64 -3.61
CA THR A 40 2.89 -6.09 -3.48
C THR A 40 4.04 -6.61 -4.34
N THR A 41 4.18 -6.15 -5.58
CA THR A 41 5.29 -6.51 -6.48
C THR A 41 6.62 -6.06 -5.89
N GLU A 42 6.73 -4.82 -5.42
CA GLU A 42 7.94 -4.33 -4.77
C GLU A 42 8.28 -5.13 -3.50
N PHE A 43 7.27 -5.41 -2.67
CA PHE A 43 7.43 -6.23 -1.46
C PHE A 43 7.97 -7.62 -1.77
N LEU A 44 7.50 -8.24 -2.86
CA LEU A 44 7.99 -9.55 -3.31
C LEU A 44 9.42 -9.45 -3.86
N ALA A 45 9.71 -8.45 -4.68
CA ALA A 45 11.03 -8.22 -5.27
C ALA A 45 12.11 -7.97 -4.21
N ASN A 46 11.77 -7.25 -3.14
CA ASN A 46 12.63 -6.97 -1.99
C ASN A 46 12.70 -8.12 -0.95
N GLY A 47 12.24 -9.33 -1.31
CA GLY A 47 12.35 -10.50 -0.44
C GLY A 47 11.42 -10.45 0.79
N ARG A 48 10.19 -9.95 0.61
CA ARG A 48 9.19 -9.72 1.69
C ARG A 48 9.59 -8.61 2.65
N ARG A 49 10.30 -7.60 2.15
CA ARG A 49 10.51 -6.31 2.82
C ARG A 49 10.06 -5.20 1.91
N LEU A 50 9.58 -4.12 2.48
CA LEU A 50 9.34 -2.88 1.74
C LEU A 50 10.46 -1.94 2.14
N GLN A 51 11.13 -1.32 1.16
CA GLN A 51 12.10 -0.30 1.50
C GLN A 51 11.36 0.79 2.27
N THR A 52 11.79 1.02 3.51
CA THR A 52 11.35 2.20 4.25
C THR A 52 12.07 3.37 3.63
N MET A 53 11.55 3.90 2.53
CA MET A 53 12.05 5.17 2.03
C MET A 53 11.67 6.28 3.03
N PRO A 54 12.62 7.14 3.43
CA PRO A 54 12.32 8.33 4.17
C PRO A 54 11.68 9.35 3.20
N MET A 55 10.37 9.53 3.36
CA MET A 55 9.59 10.73 2.98
C MET A 55 9.93 11.36 1.60
N GLY A 56 9.23 10.94 0.53
CA GLY A 56 9.21 11.57 -0.80
C GLY A 56 8.05 11.02 -1.63
N PRO A 57 7.45 11.80 -2.57
CA PRO A 57 6.07 11.61 -3.00
C PRO A 57 5.96 10.42 -3.96
N TRP A 58 5.50 9.28 -3.47
CA TRP A 58 4.92 8.25 -4.34
C TRP A 58 3.56 8.72 -4.84
N SER A 59 3.61 9.61 -5.82
CA SER A 59 2.50 9.88 -6.72
C SER A 59 2.57 8.89 -7.87
N LYS A 60 1.69 7.89 -7.82
CA LYS A 60 1.32 7.00 -8.94
C LYS A 60 2.39 6.02 -9.41
N CYS A 61 2.32 4.80 -8.89
CA CYS A 61 2.46 3.60 -9.72
C CYS A 61 1.09 2.92 -9.79
#